data_AF-A0A0F9GTU8-F1
#
_entry.id   AF-A0A0F9GTU8-F1
#
_cell.length_a   1.000
_cell.length_b   1.000
_cell.length_c   1.000
_cell.angle_alpha   90.00
_cell.angle_beta   90.00
_cell.angle_gamma   90.00
#
_symmetry.space_group_name_H-M   'P 1'
#
loop_
_entity.id
_entity.type
_entity.pdbx_description
1 polymer ?
#
loop_
_entity_poly.entity_id
_entity_poly.type
_entity_poly.pdbx_seq_one_letter_code
_entity_poly.pdbx_strand_id
1 'polypeptide(L)'
;MAAGIEGATDYVKGFMPSFIGKGSTALSLGGLIIFVLVFLGMLGFGTWWFVRYLKYNKKIVVFEKIGGRFEQTMVDKAMEIPLSTAGDTVIILKKSKKIMPFPRLQMGRRVYWYFIREDREWINFDMLDLDEEARKGGARFLQQEARFARTQVQKGLKERYDRPGFWKQYGLLVISIIYIVVIGMMIFLALGKFVDIVNALGGVVSEVESLMGRADKIIGNLGNVCGSGSGYTQV
;
A
#
# COMPACT_ATOMS: atom_id res chain seq x y z
N MET A 1 16.58 -31.96 44.26
CA MET A 1 16.51 -31.89 42.78
C MET A 1 15.40 -30.92 42.39
N ALA A 2 15.73 -29.64 42.29
CA ALA A 2 14.85 -28.63 41.69
C ALA A 2 15.76 -27.46 41.31
N ALA A 3 16.39 -27.56 40.15
CA ALA A 3 17.18 -26.49 39.56
C ALA A 3 16.79 -26.38 38.10
N GLY A 4 16.40 -25.18 37.68
CA GLY A 4 16.56 -24.73 36.30
C GLY A 4 15.30 -24.60 35.46
N ILE A 5 14.50 -23.54 35.68
CA ILE A 5 13.72 -22.88 34.61
C ILE A 5 13.61 -21.37 34.92
N GLU A 6 14.74 -20.65 35.08
CA GLU A 6 14.70 -19.17 35.23
C GLU A 6 15.42 -18.41 34.09
N GLY A 7 16.04 -19.10 33.12
CA GLY A 7 16.90 -18.46 32.11
C GLY A 7 16.26 -18.09 30.77
N ALA A 8 14.98 -18.43 30.51
CA ALA A 8 14.41 -18.31 29.16
C ALA A 8 13.67 -16.98 28.88
N THR A 9 13.39 -16.16 29.91
CA THR A 9 12.55 -14.97 29.75
C THR A 9 13.30 -13.69 29.34
N ASP A 10 14.64 -13.68 29.41
CA ASP A 10 15.41 -12.45 29.15
C ASP A 10 15.78 -12.23 27.68
N TYR A 11 15.76 -13.28 26.84
CA TYR A 11 16.09 -13.14 25.41
C TYR A 11 14.97 -12.50 24.57
N VAL A 12 13.73 -12.44 25.06
CA VAL A 12 12.60 -11.86 24.32
C VAL A 12 12.50 -10.34 24.50
N LYS A 13 13.09 -9.78 25.57
CA LYS A 13 13.03 -8.33 25.86
C LYS A 13 13.87 -7.46 24.92
N GLY A 14 14.83 -8.04 24.19
CA GLY A 14 15.75 -7.29 23.33
C GLY A 14 15.30 -7.08 21.87
N PHE A 15 14.27 -7.79 21.40
CA PHE A 15 13.92 -7.80 19.97
C PHE A 15 12.70 -6.96 19.60
N MET A 16 11.97 -6.40 20.58
CA MET A 16 10.89 -5.47 20.29
C MET A 16 11.36 -4.03 20.52
N PRO A 17 11.39 -3.16 19.49
CA PRO A 17 11.65 -1.74 19.71
C PRO A 17 10.59 -1.21 20.68
N SER A 18 11.05 -0.63 21.78
CA SER A 18 10.21 -0.08 22.85
C SER A 18 9.48 1.18 22.36
N PHE A 19 8.40 0.98 21.61
CA PHE A 19 7.39 2.03 21.35
C PHE A 19 6.53 2.34 22.59
N ILE A 20 6.82 1.73 23.74
CA ILE A 20 6.17 1.99 25.02
C ILE A 20 6.85 3.19 25.67
N GLY A 21 6.56 4.37 25.11
CA GLY A 21 6.82 5.64 25.77
C GLY A 21 5.88 5.81 26.97
N LYS A 22 6.47 6.03 28.15
CA LYS A 22 5.80 6.45 29.38
C LYS A 22 4.88 7.65 29.09
N GLY A 23 3.57 7.49 29.30
CA GLY A 23 2.55 8.54 29.05
C GLY A 23 1.30 8.08 28.28
N SER A 24 1.02 6.77 28.26
CA SER A 24 -0.09 6.13 27.53
C SER A 24 -1.45 6.25 28.23
N THR A 25 -1.96 7.46 28.39
CA THR A 25 -3.42 7.69 28.57
C THR A 25 -3.96 8.77 27.64
N ALA A 26 -3.08 9.50 26.96
CA ALA A 26 -3.45 10.45 25.93
C ALA A 26 -2.86 10.00 24.59
N LEU A 27 -3.49 8.99 23.98
CA LEU A 27 -3.87 9.14 22.58
C LEU A 27 -4.83 10.33 22.53
N SER A 28 -4.29 11.54 22.72
CA SER A 28 -5.05 12.77 22.61
C SER A 28 -5.68 12.75 21.22
N LEU A 29 -6.90 13.25 21.08
CA LEU A 29 -7.56 13.41 19.79
C LEU A 29 -6.60 13.99 18.72
N GLY A 30 -5.65 14.84 19.14
CA GLY A 30 -4.55 15.34 18.31
C GLY A 30 -3.63 14.26 17.70
N GLY A 31 -3.19 13.26 18.47
CA GLY A 31 -2.35 12.16 17.96
C GLY A 31 -3.07 11.32 16.91
N LEU A 32 -4.38 11.09 17.10
CA LEU A 32 -5.25 10.41 16.14
C LEU A 32 -5.40 11.21 14.84
N ILE A 33 -5.63 12.52 14.95
CA ILE A 33 -5.76 13.42 13.79
C ILE A 33 -4.47 13.41 12.96
N ILE A 34 -3.30 13.48 13.63
CA ILE A 34 -2.00 13.42 12.95
C ILE A 34 -1.82 12.07 12.25
N PHE A 35 -2.16 10.95 12.91
CA PHE A 35 -2.06 9.62 12.30
C PHE A 35 -2.93 9.49 11.05
N VAL A 36 -4.20 9.94 11.12
CA VAL A 36 -5.13 9.91 9.99
C VAL A 36 -4.62 10.78 8.84
N LEU A 37 -4.07 11.97 9.12
CA LEU A 37 -3.49 12.84 8.10
C LEU A 37 -2.27 12.21 7.42
N VAL A 38 -1.36 11.60 8.19
CA VAL A 38 -0.19 10.89 7.65
C VAL A 38 -0.63 9.71 6.79
N PHE A 39 -1.63 8.95 7.24
CA PHE A 39 -2.16 7.80 6.51
C PHE A 39 -2.83 8.23 5.20
N LEU A 40 -3.65 9.28 5.21
CA LEU A 40 -4.26 9.86 4.00
C LEU A 40 -3.20 10.41 3.05
N GLY A 41 -2.15 11.07 3.57
CA GLY A 41 -1.02 11.51 2.78
C GLY A 41 -0.30 10.37 2.08
N MET A 42 -0.09 9.25 2.78
CA MET A 42 0.56 8.05 2.24
C MET A 42 -0.30 7.38 1.16
N LEU A 43 -1.63 7.32 1.36
CA LEU A 43 -2.57 6.83 0.34
C LEU A 43 -2.61 7.73 -0.90
N GLY A 44 -2.64 9.06 -0.71
CA GLY A 44 -2.59 10.03 -1.81
C GLY A 44 -1.29 9.93 -2.61
N PHE A 45 -0.16 9.81 -1.93
CA PHE A 45 1.13 9.60 -2.58
C PHE A 45 1.22 8.25 -3.31
N GLY A 46 0.73 7.17 -2.68
CA GLY A 46 0.71 5.83 -3.26
C GLY A 46 -0.13 5.75 -4.53
N THR A 47 -1.35 6.30 -4.50
CA THR A 47 -2.23 6.39 -5.68
C THR A 47 -1.63 7.23 -6.79
N TRP A 48 -1.07 8.41 -6.48
CA TRP A 48 -0.39 9.26 -7.46
C TRP A 48 0.81 8.54 -8.12
N TRP A 49 1.65 7.90 -7.31
CA TRP A 49 2.80 7.13 -7.80
C TRP A 49 2.37 5.96 -8.68
N PHE A 50 1.33 5.22 -8.27
CA PHE A 50 0.80 4.08 -9.01
C PHE A 50 0.21 4.49 -10.36
N VAL A 51 -0.59 5.56 -10.41
CA VAL A 51 -1.11 6.11 -11.66
C VAL A 51 0.04 6.54 -12.58
N ARG A 52 1.08 7.18 -12.03
CA ARG A 52 2.27 7.56 -12.81
C ARG A 52 3.03 6.33 -13.33
N TYR A 53 3.09 5.25 -12.57
CA TYR A 53 3.71 4.00 -13.02
C TYR A 53 2.93 3.35 -14.18
N LEU A 54 1.59 3.33 -14.10
CA LEU A 54 0.73 2.77 -15.15
C LEU A 54 0.72 3.60 -16.44
N LYS A 55 0.85 4.93 -16.33
CA LYS A 55 0.88 5.85 -17.48
C LYS A 55 2.08 5.62 -18.39
N TYR A 56 3.27 5.33 -17.83
CA TYR A 56 4.50 5.13 -18.60
C TYR A 56 4.79 3.64 -18.85
N ASN A 57 3.90 3.00 -19.62
CA ASN A 57 3.91 1.55 -19.85
C ASN A 57 4.59 1.08 -21.15
N LYS A 58 4.99 2.00 -22.04
CA LYS A 58 5.66 1.68 -23.31
C LYS A 58 7.17 1.88 -23.17
N LYS A 59 7.98 0.96 -23.71
CA LYS A 59 9.43 1.06 -23.74
C LYS A 59 9.86 1.46 -25.15
N ILE A 60 10.61 2.55 -25.26
CA ILE A 60 11.20 3.02 -26.50
C ILE A 60 12.69 2.72 -26.43
N VAL A 61 13.19 1.99 -27.43
CA VAL A 61 14.62 1.69 -27.59
C VAL A 61 15.09 2.44 -28.83
N VAL A 62 16.16 3.22 -28.67
CA VAL A 62 16.67 4.08 -29.71
C VAL A 62 18.04 3.59 -30.12
N PHE A 63 18.21 3.45 -31.43
CA PHE A 63 19.43 3.03 -32.09
C PHE A 63 20.01 4.19 -32.88
N GLU A 64 21.33 4.25 -32.92
CA GLU A 64 22.08 5.25 -33.68
C GLU A 64 23.21 4.56 -34.41
N LYS A 65 23.62 5.13 -35.56
CA LYS A 65 24.72 4.61 -36.34
C LYS A 65 26.02 5.22 -35.85
N ILE A 66 26.76 4.49 -35.01
CA ILE A 66 28.05 4.93 -34.46
C ILE A 66 29.14 4.09 -35.15
N GLY A 67 30.07 4.74 -35.86
CA GLY A 67 31.17 4.03 -36.54
C GLY A 67 30.71 3.01 -37.60
N GLY A 68 29.57 3.26 -38.25
CA GLY A 68 29.03 2.36 -39.28
C GLY A 68 28.22 1.17 -38.76
N ARG A 69 28.09 1.00 -37.43
CA ARG A 69 27.28 -0.04 -36.80
C ARG A 69 26.08 0.57 -36.09
N PHE A 70 24.96 -0.16 -36.09
CA PHE A 70 23.79 0.24 -35.32
C PHE A 70 23.99 -0.20 -33.87
N GLU A 71 24.08 0.77 -32.97
CA GLU A 71 24.21 0.53 -31.53
C GLU A 71 23.03 1.14 -30.78
N GLN A 72 22.67 0.54 -29.65
CA GLN A 72 21.57 1.02 -28.82
C GLN A 72 22.04 2.20 -27.95
N THR A 73 21.72 3.42 -28.35
CA THR A 73 22.13 4.63 -27.61
C THR A 73 21.26 4.90 -26.39
N MET A 74 19.93 4.71 -26.49
CA MET A 74 19.02 5.14 -25.42
C MET A 74 17.84 4.19 -25.19
N VAL A 75 17.46 4.06 -23.91
CA VAL A 75 16.21 3.41 -23.50
C VAL A 75 15.39 4.38 -22.66
N ASP A 76 14.15 4.60 -23.08
CA ASP A 76 13.20 5.45 -22.40
C ASP A 76 11.83 4.78 -22.27
N LYS A 77 10.99 5.30 -21.37
CA LYS A 77 9.57 4.93 -21.25
C LYS A 77 8.70 6.03 -21.85
N ALA A 78 7.64 5.65 -22.53
CA ALA A 78 6.69 6.59 -23.12
C ALA A 78 5.27 6.39 -22.58
N MET A 79 4.52 7.48 -22.54
CA MET A 79 3.08 7.54 -22.27
C MET A 79 2.36 7.93 -23.55
N GLU A 80 1.21 7.30 -23.81
CA GLU A 80 0.33 7.65 -24.92
C GLU A 80 -0.67 8.70 -24.47
N ILE A 81 -0.87 9.71 -25.31
CA ILE A 81 -1.82 10.79 -25.09
C ILE A 81 -2.67 10.92 -26.36
N PRO A 82 -4.01 10.87 -26.25
CA PRO A 82 -4.87 11.22 -27.37
C PRO A 82 -4.71 12.71 -27.69
N LEU A 83 -4.33 13.03 -28.92
CA LEU A 83 -4.14 14.41 -29.39
C LEU A 83 -5.46 15.01 -29.88
N SER A 84 -6.32 14.21 -30.49
CA SER A 84 -7.58 14.64 -31.10
C SER A 84 -8.72 13.68 -30.75
N THR A 85 -9.96 14.14 -30.94
CA THR A 85 -11.17 13.30 -30.85
C THR A 85 -11.24 12.28 -32.00
N ALA A 86 -10.46 12.50 -33.08
CA ALA A 86 -10.42 11.63 -34.25
C ALA A 86 -9.64 10.32 -34.01
N GLY A 87 -9.12 10.10 -32.81
CA GLY A 87 -8.34 8.91 -32.47
C GLY A 87 -6.85 9.06 -32.73
N ASP A 88 -6.37 10.26 -33.08
CA ASP A 88 -4.93 10.50 -33.21
C ASP A 88 -4.28 10.40 -31.83
N THR A 89 -3.24 9.58 -31.74
CA THR A 89 -2.46 9.41 -30.52
C THR A 89 -1.02 9.84 -30.74
N VAL A 90 -0.47 10.55 -29.77
CA VAL A 90 0.96 10.88 -29.70
C VAL A 90 1.57 10.19 -28.49
N ILE A 91 2.88 9.96 -28.54
CA ILE A 91 3.62 9.45 -27.40
C ILE A 91 4.58 10.51 -26.86
N ILE A 92 4.63 10.62 -25.54
CA ILE A 92 5.57 11.49 -24.82
C ILE A 92 6.57 10.64 -24.07
N LEU A 93 7.86 10.88 -24.35
CA LEU A 93 9.00 10.23 -23.71
C LEU A 93 9.25 10.80 -22.31
N LYS A 94 9.58 9.94 -21.33
CA LYS A 94 9.73 10.32 -19.92
C LYS A 94 11.02 11.11 -19.66
N LYS A 95 12.15 10.68 -20.23
CA LYS A 95 13.46 11.31 -19.99
C LYS A 95 13.70 12.47 -20.95
N SER A 96 13.51 12.26 -22.25
CA SER A 96 13.79 13.30 -23.25
C SER A 96 12.67 14.34 -23.38
N LYS A 97 11.46 14.05 -22.86
CA LYS A 97 10.26 14.89 -23.00
C LYS A 97 9.88 15.21 -24.47
N LYS A 98 10.45 14.47 -25.43
CA LYS A 98 10.12 14.60 -26.85
C LYS A 98 8.72 14.03 -27.12
N ILE A 99 7.93 14.75 -27.90
CA ILE A 99 6.61 14.33 -28.38
C ILE A 99 6.80 13.76 -29.78
N MET A 100 6.22 12.59 -30.05
CA MET A 100 6.34 11.91 -31.33
C MET A 100 5.00 11.28 -31.72
N PRO A 101 4.77 11.04 -33.03
CA PRO A 101 3.63 10.26 -33.47
C PRO A 101 3.71 8.83 -32.93
N PHE A 102 2.55 8.20 -32.75
CA PHE A 102 2.49 6.82 -32.26
C PHE A 102 3.19 5.84 -33.23
N PRO A 103 4.08 4.97 -32.74
CA PRO A 103 4.78 3.99 -33.56
C PRO A 103 3.80 2.96 -34.13
N ARG A 104 3.95 2.61 -35.41
CA ARG A 104 3.13 1.58 -36.06
C ARG A 104 3.72 0.18 -35.90
N LEU A 105 5.04 0.07 -35.83
CA LEU A 105 5.78 -1.19 -35.82
C LEU A 105 6.19 -1.54 -34.39
N GLN A 106 5.78 -2.72 -33.92
CA GLN A 106 5.98 -3.20 -32.55
C GLN A 106 6.92 -4.41 -32.53
N MET A 107 8.10 -4.24 -31.93
CA MET A 107 9.13 -5.28 -31.82
C MET A 107 8.84 -6.34 -30.76
N GLY A 108 8.03 -5.98 -29.78
CA GLY A 108 7.70 -6.82 -28.65
C GLY A 108 6.60 -6.18 -27.83
N ARG A 109 6.11 -6.89 -26.80
CA ARG A 109 4.97 -6.40 -26.01
C ARG A 109 5.25 -5.02 -25.41
N ARG A 110 4.67 -3.97 -25.99
CA ARG A 110 4.87 -2.55 -25.63
C ARG A 110 6.32 -2.07 -25.78
N VAL A 111 7.08 -2.68 -26.69
CA VAL A 111 8.46 -2.27 -27.02
C VAL A 111 8.49 -1.78 -28.46
N TYR A 112 9.01 -0.57 -28.66
CA TYR A 112 9.11 0.06 -29.98
C TYR A 112 10.55 0.50 -30.21
N TRP A 113 11.06 0.21 -31.40
CA TRP A 113 12.42 0.57 -31.78
C TRP A 113 12.40 1.77 -32.72
N TYR A 114 13.33 2.67 -32.49
CA TYR A 114 13.52 3.87 -33.30
C TYR A 114 14.98 3.95 -33.70
N PHE A 115 15.23 4.37 -34.93
CA PHE A 115 16.55 4.67 -35.43
C PHE A 115 16.65 6.18 -35.64
N ILE A 116 17.74 6.78 -35.14
CA ILE A 116 18.08 8.18 -35.41
C ILE A 116 18.87 8.20 -36.71
N ARG A 117 18.29 8.81 -37.74
CA ARG A 117 18.95 9.02 -39.03
C ARG A 117 19.94 10.19 -38.94
N GLU A 118 20.80 10.36 -39.95
CA GLU A 118 21.81 11.42 -40.02
C GLU A 118 21.21 12.84 -39.91
N ASP A 119 19.94 13.02 -40.30
CA ASP A 119 19.14 14.24 -40.15
C ASP A 119 18.56 14.45 -38.73
N ARG A 120 18.84 13.53 -37.80
CA ARG A 120 18.28 13.47 -36.43
C ARG A 120 16.78 13.19 -36.36
N GLU A 121 16.16 12.77 -37.47
CA GLU A 121 14.79 12.29 -37.44
C GLU A 121 14.71 10.89 -36.83
N TRP A 122 13.64 10.66 -36.09
CA TRP A 122 13.41 9.38 -35.42
C TRP A 122 12.45 8.55 -36.27
N ILE A 123 12.99 7.48 -36.84
CA ILE A 123 12.22 6.59 -37.71
C ILE A 123 11.94 5.31 -36.94
N ASN A 124 10.66 4.96 -36.82
CA ASN A 124 10.27 3.67 -36.28
C ASN A 124 10.58 2.59 -37.32
N PHE A 125 11.40 1.61 -36.93
CA PHE A 125 11.78 0.50 -37.80
C PHE A 125 11.45 -0.82 -37.12
N ASP A 126 11.25 -1.84 -37.94
CA ASP A 126 11.11 -3.23 -37.51
C ASP A 126 12.37 -4.01 -37.94
N MET A 127 12.63 -5.15 -37.29
CA MET A 127 13.49 -6.15 -37.91
C MET A 127 12.73 -6.72 -39.10
N LEU A 128 13.44 -6.92 -40.22
CA LEU A 128 12.87 -7.70 -41.32
C LEU A 128 12.39 -9.05 -40.77
N ASP A 129 11.26 -9.52 -41.28
CA ASP A 129 10.77 -10.84 -40.93
C ASP A 129 11.80 -11.86 -41.39
N LEU A 130 12.60 -12.33 -40.43
CA LEU A 130 13.66 -13.29 -40.65
C LEU A 130 13.09 -14.57 -41.26
N ASP A 131 11.82 -14.91 -41.00
CA ASP A 131 11.17 -16.08 -41.61
C ASP A 131 10.84 -15.85 -43.09
N GLU A 132 10.55 -14.62 -43.51
CA GLU A 132 10.41 -14.29 -44.93
C GLU A 132 11.74 -14.31 -45.66
N GLU A 133 12.79 -13.74 -45.08
CA GLU A 133 14.14 -13.77 -45.65
C GLU A 133 14.71 -15.19 -45.69
N ALA A 134 14.56 -15.96 -44.60
CA ALA A 134 15.00 -17.34 -44.53
C ALA A 134 14.25 -18.24 -45.53
N ARG A 135 12.93 -18.02 -45.69
CA ARG A 135 12.11 -18.72 -46.69
C ARG A 135 12.49 -18.35 -48.12
N LYS A 136 12.80 -17.07 -48.40
CA LYS A 136 13.40 -16.65 -49.68
C LYS A 136 14.76 -17.29 -49.90
N GLY A 137 15.54 -17.48 -48.84
CA GLY A 137 16.81 -18.21 -48.83
C GLY A 137 16.69 -19.75 -48.92
N GLY A 138 15.47 -20.29 -49.05
CA GLY A 138 15.26 -21.74 -49.17
C GLY A 138 15.43 -22.53 -47.86
N ALA A 139 15.58 -21.85 -46.72
CA ALA A 139 15.60 -22.51 -45.42
C ALA A 139 14.23 -23.14 -45.15
N ARG A 140 14.21 -24.46 -45.01
CA ARG A 140 13.02 -25.20 -44.56
C ARG A 140 13.20 -25.50 -43.09
N PHE A 141 12.19 -25.18 -42.28
CA PHE A 141 12.14 -25.62 -40.89
C PHE A 141 12.29 -27.15 -40.83
N LEU A 142 13.23 -27.64 -40.02
CA LEU A 142 13.30 -29.06 -39.73
C LEU A 142 11.99 -29.48 -39.03
N GLN A 143 11.39 -30.60 -39.44
CA GLN A 143 10.12 -31.09 -38.85
C GLN A 143 10.15 -31.21 -37.31
N GLN A 144 11.33 -31.30 -36.72
CA GLN A 144 11.55 -31.35 -35.29
C GLN A 144 11.23 -30.02 -34.59
N GLU A 145 11.54 -28.88 -35.21
CA GLU A 145 11.25 -27.55 -34.67
C GLU A 145 9.75 -27.26 -34.64
N ALA A 146 9.02 -27.71 -35.67
CA ALA A 146 7.56 -27.60 -35.71
C ALA A 146 6.89 -28.39 -34.57
N ARG A 147 7.42 -29.57 -34.22
CA ARG A 147 6.93 -30.34 -33.05
C ARG A 147 7.21 -29.59 -31.74
N PHE A 148 8.42 -29.04 -31.57
CA PHE A 148 8.75 -28.27 -30.37
C PHE A 148 7.91 -27.00 -30.24
N ALA A 149 7.69 -26.26 -31.33
CA ALA A 149 6.81 -25.09 -31.35
C ALA A 149 5.39 -25.44 -30.89
N ARG A 150 4.81 -26.55 -31.36
CA ARG A 150 3.49 -27.00 -30.92
C ARG A 150 3.43 -27.27 -29.41
N THR A 151 4.44 -27.95 -28.85
CA THR A 151 4.48 -28.21 -27.40
C THR A 151 4.66 -26.94 -26.57
N GLN A 152 5.44 -25.97 -27.05
CA GLN A 152 5.62 -24.68 -26.37
C GLN A 152 4.34 -23.84 -26.41
N VAL A 153 3.64 -23.81 -27.55
CA VAL A 153 2.34 -23.13 -27.66
C VAL A 153 1.32 -23.73 -26.71
N GLN A 154 1.24 -25.07 -26.61
CA GLN A 154 0.36 -25.75 -25.66
C GLN A 154 0.70 -25.43 -24.20
N LYS A 155 1.99 -25.46 -23.83
CA LYS A 155 2.42 -25.07 -22.48
C LYS A 155 2.13 -23.59 -22.19
N GLY A 156 2.38 -22.70 -23.14
CA GLY A 156 2.13 -21.26 -23.00
C GLY A 156 0.65 -20.92 -22.90
N LEU A 157 -0.21 -21.60 -23.65
CA LEU A 157 -1.67 -21.48 -23.51
C LEU A 157 -2.13 -21.98 -22.14
N LYS A 158 -1.66 -23.16 -21.72
CA LYS A 158 -1.96 -23.72 -20.40
C LYS A 158 -1.55 -22.76 -19.29
N GLU A 159 -0.33 -22.22 -19.33
CA GLU A 159 0.13 -21.24 -18.34
C GLU A 159 -0.67 -19.93 -18.36
N ARG A 160 -1.16 -19.46 -19.50
CA ARG A 160 -1.92 -18.20 -19.57
C ARG A 160 -3.36 -18.36 -19.09
N TYR A 161 -3.98 -19.50 -19.41
CA TYR A 161 -5.37 -19.78 -19.03
C TYR A 161 -5.50 -20.39 -17.63
N ASP A 162 -4.53 -21.19 -17.17
CA ASP A 162 -4.52 -21.76 -15.81
C ASP A 162 -3.91 -20.82 -14.77
N ARG A 163 -3.31 -19.69 -15.16
CA ARG A 163 -2.85 -18.68 -14.19
C ARG A 163 -4.06 -18.18 -13.42
N PRO A 164 -4.17 -18.49 -12.12
CA PRO A 164 -5.31 -18.01 -11.34
C PRO A 164 -5.26 -16.49 -11.36
N GLY A 165 -6.35 -15.85 -11.79
CA GLY A 165 -6.42 -14.40 -11.85
C GLY A 165 -6.06 -13.76 -10.51
N PHE A 166 -5.64 -12.50 -10.53
CA PHE A 166 -5.19 -11.76 -9.35
C PHE A 166 -6.13 -11.94 -8.14
N TRP A 167 -7.45 -11.88 -8.36
CA TRP A 167 -8.47 -12.08 -7.34
C TRP A 167 -8.50 -13.50 -6.74
N LYS A 168 -8.16 -14.52 -7.52
CA LYS A 168 -8.16 -15.91 -7.06
C LYS A 168 -6.93 -16.22 -6.20
N GLN A 169 -5.78 -15.57 -6.48
CA GLN A 169 -4.57 -15.70 -5.67
C GLN A 169 -4.59 -14.80 -4.42
N TYR A 170 -4.99 -13.53 -4.58
CA TYR A 170 -4.84 -12.51 -3.52
C TYR A 170 -6.16 -12.04 -2.92
N GLY A 171 -7.32 -12.45 -3.47
CA GLY A 171 -8.62 -11.99 -2.98
C GLY A 171 -8.84 -12.31 -1.51
N LEU A 172 -8.45 -13.51 -1.07
CA LEU A 172 -8.56 -13.90 0.33
C LEU A 172 -7.68 -13.03 1.25
N LEU A 173 -6.47 -12.69 0.80
CA LEU A 173 -5.52 -11.86 1.55
C LEU A 173 -5.99 -10.40 1.64
N VAL A 174 -6.57 -9.86 0.56
CA VAL A 174 -7.14 -8.49 0.57
C VAL A 174 -8.34 -8.43 1.51
N ILE A 175 -9.22 -9.44 1.47
CA ILE A 175 -10.38 -9.53 2.37
C ILE A 175 -9.91 -9.63 3.83
N SER A 176 -8.89 -10.43 4.14
CA SER A 176 -8.39 -10.55 5.51
C SER A 176 -7.75 -9.26 6.02
N ILE A 177 -7.02 -8.51 5.18
CA ILE A 177 -6.48 -7.20 5.56
C ILE A 177 -7.60 -6.21 5.85
N ILE A 178 -8.60 -6.09 4.97
CA ILE A 178 -9.74 -5.20 5.18
C ILE A 178 -10.49 -5.58 6.46
N TYR A 179 -10.69 -6.88 6.70
CA TYR A 179 -11.35 -7.38 7.90
C TYR A 179 -10.60 -7.00 9.19
N ILE A 180 -9.27 -7.16 9.21
CA ILE A 180 -8.43 -6.76 10.35
C ILE A 180 -8.52 -5.25 10.60
N VAL A 181 -8.53 -4.43 9.55
CA VAL A 181 -8.67 -2.97 9.66
C VAL A 181 -10.03 -2.59 10.25
N VAL A 182 -11.11 -3.24 9.79
CA VAL A 182 -12.47 -2.99 10.31
C VAL A 182 -12.58 -3.40 11.78
N ILE A 183 -12.08 -4.58 12.16
CA ILE A 183 -12.05 -5.00 13.57
C ILE A 183 -11.21 -4.04 14.41
N GLY A 184 -10.02 -3.65 13.92
CA GLY A 184 -9.15 -2.71 14.61
C GLY A 184 -9.85 -1.38 14.87
N MET A 185 -10.61 -0.87 13.88
CA MET A 185 -11.41 0.34 14.02
C MET A 185 -12.55 0.16 15.04
N MET A 186 -13.22 -0.99 15.05
CA MET A 186 -14.29 -1.30 16.01
C MET A 186 -13.75 -1.39 17.45
N ILE A 187 -12.64 -2.10 17.66
CA ILE A 187 -11.98 -2.19 18.98
C ILE A 187 -11.54 -0.81 19.43
N PHE A 188 -10.98 -0.01 18.53
CA PHE A 188 -10.55 1.35 18.84
C PHE A 188 -11.72 2.23 19.31
N LEU A 189 -12.87 2.18 18.62
CA LEU A 189 -14.08 2.91 19.02
C LEU A 189 -14.64 2.39 20.35
N ALA A 190 -14.62 1.07 20.57
CA ALA A 190 -15.06 0.48 21.82
C ALA A 190 -14.19 0.92 23.01
N LEU A 191 -12.86 0.99 22.83
CA LEU A 191 -11.94 1.49 23.86
C LEU A 191 -12.19 2.97 24.16
N GLY A 192 -12.45 3.79 23.13
CA GLY A 192 -12.85 5.19 23.34
C GLY A 192 -14.08 5.31 24.23
N LYS A 193 -15.13 4.51 23.96
CA LYS A 193 -16.33 4.48 24.80
C LYS A 193 -16.10 3.90 26.19
N PHE A 194 -15.21 2.93 26.32
CA PHE A 194 -14.86 2.37 27.63
C PHE A 194 -14.18 3.41 28.52
N VAL A 195 -13.29 4.24 27.96
CA VAL A 195 -12.66 5.35 28.69
C VAL A 195 -13.70 6.40 29.11
N ASP A 196 -14.65 6.74 28.24
CA ASP A 196 -15.75 7.65 28.60
C ASP A 196 -16.57 7.12 29.79
N ILE A 197 -16.86 5.81 29.82
CA ILE A 197 -17.58 5.15 30.92
C ILE A 197 -16.77 5.20 32.22
N VAL A 198 -15.47 4.89 32.17
CA VAL A 198 -14.59 4.93 33.35
C VAL A 198 -14.51 6.35 33.91
N ASN A 199 -14.42 7.36 33.05
CA ASN A 199 -14.42 8.76 33.47
C ASN A 199 -15.76 9.17 34.10
N ALA A 200 -16.89 8.72 33.54
CA ALA A 200 -18.22 8.97 34.12
C ALA A 200 -18.37 8.29 35.50
N LEU A 201 -17.87 7.06 35.66
CA LEU A 201 -17.86 6.35 36.94
C LEU A 201 -16.98 7.06 37.97
N GLY A 202 -15.82 7.59 37.57
CA GLY A 202 -14.98 8.42 38.44
C GLY A 202 -15.72 9.65 38.99
N GLY A 203 -16.55 10.28 38.15
CA GLY A 203 -17.46 11.36 38.58
C GLY A 203 -18.47 10.90 39.63
N VAL A 204 -19.14 9.77 39.40
CA VAL A 204 -20.11 9.20 40.37
C VAL A 204 -19.45 8.86 41.70
N VAL A 205 -18.26 8.26 41.70
CA VAL A 205 -17.54 7.93 42.93
C VAL A 205 -17.23 9.20 43.73
N SER A 206 -16.80 10.28 43.06
CA SER A 206 -16.55 11.56 43.73
C SER A 206 -17.81 12.19 44.33
N GLU A 207 -18.98 12.04 43.67
CA GLU A 207 -20.26 12.48 44.22
C GLU A 207 -20.68 11.64 45.43
N VAL A 208 -20.47 10.33 45.39
CA VAL A 208 -20.72 9.42 46.53
C VAL A 208 -19.84 9.78 47.71
N GLU A 209 -18.55 10.04 47.51
CA GLU A 209 -17.65 10.54 48.56
C GLU A 209 -18.18 11.83 49.18
N SER A 210 -18.69 12.76 48.36
CA SER A 210 -19.28 14.00 48.84
C SER A 210 -20.58 13.79 49.63
N LEU A 211 -21.40 12.81 49.24
CA LEU A 211 -22.64 12.43 49.94
C LEU A 211 -22.33 11.75 51.27
N MET A 212 -21.36 10.84 51.31
CA MET A 212 -20.90 10.20 52.54
C MET A 212 -20.34 11.25 53.51
N GLY A 213 -19.50 12.18 53.03
CA GLY A 213 -18.99 13.27 53.85
C GLY A 213 -20.07 14.22 54.37
N ARG A 214 -21.18 14.41 53.63
CA ARG A 214 -22.37 15.14 54.13
C ARG A 214 -23.16 14.32 55.14
N ALA A 215 -23.32 13.02 54.92
CA ALA A 215 -23.99 12.12 55.84
C ALA A 215 -23.26 12.07 57.19
N ASP A 216 -21.94 11.96 57.19
CA ASP A 216 -21.11 11.98 58.40
C ASP A 216 -21.28 13.29 59.18
N LYS A 217 -21.37 14.44 58.50
CA LYS A 217 -21.66 15.73 59.14
C LYS A 217 -23.06 15.77 59.77
N ILE A 218 -24.07 15.20 59.09
CA ILE A 218 -25.43 15.11 59.63
C ILE A 218 -25.44 14.23 60.88
N ILE A 219 -24.82 13.05 60.82
CA ILE A 219 -24.72 12.11 61.95
C ILE A 219 -23.97 12.77 63.11
N GLY A 220 -22.85 13.46 62.85
CA GLY A 220 -22.10 14.19 63.86
C GLY A 220 -22.92 15.30 64.52
N ASN A 221 -23.69 16.07 63.74
CA ASN A 221 -24.58 17.11 64.27
C ASN A 221 -25.75 16.52 65.07
N LEU A 222 -26.34 15.40 64.63
CA LEU A 222 -27.35 14.66 65.39
C LEU A 222 -26.80 14.16 66.72
N GLY A 223 -25.56 13.64 66.73
CA GLY A 223 -24.86 13.24 67.95
C GLY A 223 -24.70 14.41 68.94
N ASN A 224 -24.35 15.60 68.44
CA ASN A 224 -24.27 16.80 69.28
C ASN A 224 -25.65 17.25 69.80
N VAL A 225 -26.71 17.19 69.00
CA VAL A 225 -28.07 17.55 69.45
C VAL A 225 -28.58 16.56 70.51
N CYS A 226 -28.37 15.25 70.31
CA CYS A 226 -28.75 14.23 71.31
C CYS A 226 -27.86 14.28 72.56
N GLY A 227 -26.57 14.59 72.43
CA GLY A 227 -25.64 14.74 73.55
C GLY A 227 -25.83 16.02 74.37
N SER A 228 -26.31 17.10 73.75
CA SER A 228 -26.59 18.38 74.43
C SER A 228 -27.99 18.44 75.08
N GLY A 229 -28.79 17.38 74.98
CA GLY A 229 -30.13 17.28 75.56
C GLY A 229 -30.20 16.92 77.05
N SER A 230 -29.07 16.64 77.73
CA SER A 230 -29.03 16.29 79.16
C SER A 230 -28.80 17.53 80.04
N GLY A 231 -29.57 18.59 79.81
CA GLY A 231 -29.51 19.86 80.55
C GLY A 231 -30.69 20.13 81.47
N TYR A 232 -31.57 19.15 81.74
CA TYR A 232 -32.70 19.33 82.66
C TYR A 232 -32.78 18.16 83.65
N THR A 233 -32.13 18.31 84.81
CA THR A 233 -32.48 17.74 86.13
C THR A 233 -31.26 17.89 87.07
N GLN A 234 -31.31 18.43 88.29
CA GLN A 234 -32.32 19.06 89.13
C GLN A 234 -31.61 19.98 90.15
N VAL A 235 -32.35 20.96 90.66
CA VAL A 235 -32.08 21.70 91.91
C VAL A 235 -32.10 20.73 93.09
#